data_AF-A0A2V8Z0L3-F1
#
_entry.id   AF-A0A2V8Z0L3-F1
#
_cell.length_a   1.000
_cell.length_b   1.000
_cell.length_c   1.000
_cell.angle_alpha   90.00
_cell.angle_beta   90.00
_cell.angle_gamma   90.00
#
_symmetry.space_group_name_H-M   'P 1'
#
loop_
_entity.id
_entity.type
_entity.pdbx_description
1 polymer ?
#
loop_
_entity_poly.entity_id
_entity_poly.type
_entity_poly.pdbx_seq_one_letter_code
_entity_poly.pdbx_strand_id
1 'polypeptide(L)'
;MPDWQELVRERLSGLRLEVCAKEEVHAELAAHLEESYEVLLKEGMSREVAFQRTRAQVTDWNQLRRQIQIARQKENIMTPRVSRLWLPSLVTIIVSMILLPLLERLGLNPDSFFFARPSRADLRIPRIPCLAVAAAVHRRPWSLPF
;
A
#
# COMPACT_ATOMS: atom_id res chain seq x y z
N MET A 1 -6.62 -32.41 -16.30
CA MET A 1 -5.49 -31.53 -15.92
C MET A 1 -4.73 -32.21 -14.79
N PRO A 2 -3.44 -31.91 -14.59
CA PRO A 2 -2.70 -32.35 -13.41
C PRO A 2 -3.34 -31.81 -12.13
N ASP A 3 -3.26 -32.53 -11.01
CA ASP A 3 -3.72 -32.03 -9.71
C ASP A 3 -2.66 -31.09 -9.10
N TRP A 4 -2.72 -29.82 -9.50
CA TRP A 4 -1.79 -28.80 -9.03
C TRP A 4 -1.98 -28.49 -7.54
N GLN A 5 -3.19 -28.63 -7.02
CA GLN A 5 -3.50 -28.33 -5.64
C GLN A 5 -2.91 -29.38 -4.70
N GLU A 6 -3.00 -30.65 -5.07
CA GLU A 6 -2.35 -31.74 -4.35
C GLU A 6 -0.82 -31.59 -4.36
N LEU A 7 -0.24 -31.31 -5.54
CA LEU A 7 1.21 -31.10 -5.67
C LEU A 7 1.71 -29.96 -4.78
N VAL A 8 1.03 -28.81 -4.80
CA VAL A 8 1.39 -27.65 -3.97
C VAL A 8 1.24 -27.99 -2.48
N ARG A 9 0.15 -28.66 -2.10
CA ARG A 9 -0.10 -29.05 -0.70
C ARG A 9 0.98 -29.99 -0.17
N GLU A 10 1.41 -30.95 -0.97
CA GLU A 10 2.48 -31.89 -0.61
C GLU A 10 3.81 -31.13 -0.41
N ARG A 11 4.19 -30.31 -1.39
CA ARG A 11 5.47 -29.56 -1.40
C ARG A 11 5.54 -28.49 -0.32
N LEU A 12 4.41 -27.88 0.01
CA LEU A 12 4.28 -26.85 1.05
C LEU A 12 3.71 -27.38 2.36
N SER A 13 3.63 -28.69 2.57
CA SER A 13 3.11 -29.31 3.80
C SER A 13 3.71 -28.72 5.09
N GLY A 14 5.01 -28.42 5.09
CA GLY A 14 5.74 -27.79 6.20
C GLY A 14 5.54 -26.29 6.41
N LEU A 15 4.62 -25.63 5.69
CA LEU A 15 4.27 -24.23 5.94
C LEU A 15 3.65 -24.07 7.34
N ARG A 16 4.25 -23.22 8.18
CA ARG A 16 3.73 -22.84 9.50
C ARG A 16 2.96 -21.52 9.40
N LEU A 17 1.79 -21.58 8.76
CA LEU A 17 0.83 -20.48 8.70
C LEU A 17 -0.50 -20.90 9.33
N GLU A 18 -1.33 -19.92 9.64
CA GLU A 18 -2.74 -20.14 10.00
C GLU A 18 -3.47 -20.85 8.84
N VAL A 19 -4.50 -21.64 9.17
CA VAL A 19 -5.13 -22.58 8.22
C VAL A 19 -5.67 -21.84 7.00
N CYS A 20 -6.41 -20.75 7.21
CA CYS A 20 -6.96 -19.93 6.12
C CYS A 20 -5.86 -19.36 5.21
N ALA A 21 -4.81 -18.78 5.79
CA ALA A 21 -3.68 -18.22 5.04
C ALA A 21 -2.90 -19.29 4.27
N LYS A 22 -2.79 -20.50 4.82
CA LYS A 22 -2.16 -21.64 4.14
C LYS A 22 -2.97 -22.12 2.94
N GLU A 23 -4.29 -22.19 3.08
CA GLU A 23 -5.19 -22.57 1.98
C GLU A 23 -5.20 -21.55 0.86
N GLU A 24 -5.22 -20.25 1.19
CA GLU A 24 -5.09 -19.15 0.22
C GLU A 24 -3.79 -19.28 -0.59
N VAL A 25 -2.65 -19.42 0.09
CA VAL A 25 -1.35 -19.60 -0.58
C VAL A 25 -1.33 -20.85 -1.47
N HIS A 26 -1.93 -21.95 -1.02
CA HIS A 26 -2.00 -23.17 -1.83
C HIS A 26 -2.85 -22.97 -3.08
N ALA A 27 -4.01 -22.33 -2.94
CA ALA A 27 -4.92 -22.07 -4.04
C ALA A 27 -4.31 -21.13 -5.08
N GLU A 28 -3.69 -20.03 -4.65
CA GLU A 28 -3.04 -19.06 -5.53
C GLU A 28 -1.88 -19.69 -6.31
N LEU A 29 -1.00 -20.43 -5.62
CA LEU A 29 0.15 -21.05 -6.27
C LEU A 29 -0.29 -22.17 -7.23
N ALA A 30 -1.32 -22.95 -6.88
CA ALA A 30 -1.87 -23.96 -7.78
C ALA A 30 -2.47 -23.33 -9.04
N ALA A 31 -3.26 -22.27 -8.89
CA ALA A 31 -3.84 -21.52 -10.01
C ALA A 31 -2.76 -20.93 -10.92
N HIS A 32 -1.68 -20.39 -10.35
CA HIS A 32 -0.58 -19.84 -11.14
C HIS A 32 0.18 -20.91 -11.95
N LEU A 33 0.40 -22.09 -11.36
CA LEU A 33 1.01 -23.22 -12.08
C LEU A 33 0.09 -23.75 -13.17
N GLU A 34 -1.21 -23.82 -12.91
CA GLU A 34 -2.21 -24.21 -13.90
C GLU A 34 -2.24 -23.24 -15.08
N GLU A 35 -2.29 -21.94 -14.82
CA GLU A 35 -2.24 -20.90 -15.85
C GLU A 35 -0.97 -21.03 -16.69
N SER A 36 0.19 -21.17 -16.05
CA SER A 36 1.46 -21.39 -16.74
C SER A 36 1.46 -22.64 -17.61
N TYR A 37 0.90 -23.74 -17.12
CA TYR A 37 0.75 -24.97 -17.89
C TYR A 37 -0.18 -24.80 -19.09
N GLU A 38 -1.30 -24.10 -18.93
CA GLU A 38 -2.21 -23.81 -20.04
C GLU A 38 -1.56 -22.92 -21.11
N VAL A 39 -0.76 -21.93 -20.71
CA VAL A 39 0.01 -21.10 -21.63
C VAL A 39 0.96 -21.98 -22.46
N LEU A 40 1.72 -22.87 -21.83
CA LEU A 40 2.64 -23.77 -22.52
C LEU A 40 1.90 -24.74 -23.48
N LEU A 41 0.71 -25.20 -23.11
CA LEU A 41 -0.13 -25.99 -24.02
C LEU A 41 -0.59 -25.17 -25.23
N LYS A 42 -0.99 -23.90 -25.02
CA LYS A 42 -1.41 -22.98 -26.09
C LYS A 42 -0.25 -22.65 -27.04
N GLU A 43 0.98 -22.67 -26.55
CA GLU A 43 2.20 -22.54 -27.36
C GLU A 43 2.54 -23.80 -28.18
N GLY A 44 1.72 -24.85 -28.11
CA GLY A 44 1.88 -26.08 -28.90
C GLY A 44 2.81 -27.12 -28.26
N MET A 45 3.19 -26.93 -26.99
CA MET A 45 4.02 -27.87 -26.26
C MET A 45 3.22 -29.12 -25.87
N SER A 46 3.85 -30.30 -25.89
CA SER A 46 3.16 -31.51 -25.44
C SER A 46 2.86 -31.43 -23.94
N ARG A 47 1.82 -32.15 -23.51
CA ARG A 47 1.37 -32.19 -22.11
C ARG A 47 2.49 -32.54 -21.14
N GLU A 48 3.32 -33.51 -21.49
CA GLU A 48 4.41 -34.00 -20.65
C GLU A 48 5.51 -32.93 -20.51
N VAL A 49 5.86 -32.27 -21.61
CA VAL A 49 6.89 -31.22 -21.62
C VAL A 49 6.38 -29.97 -20.90
N ALA A 50 5.13 -29.56 -21.14
CA ALA A 50 4.48 -28.46 -20.44
C ALA A 50 4.46 -28.72 -18.93
N PHE A 51 4.07 -29.93 -18.50
CA PHE A 51 4.06 -30.29 -17.08
C PHE A 51 5.44 -30.21 -16.43
N GLN A 52 6.47 -30.78 -17.08
CA GLN A 52 7.83 -30.72 -16.56
C GLN A 52 8.36 -29.29 -16.49
N ARG A 53 8.07 -28.48 -17.51
CA ARG A 53 8.51 -27.09 -17.60
C ARG A 53 7.80 -26.21 -16.57
N THR A 54 6.49 -26.36 -16.38
CA THR A 54 5.73 -25.69 -15.31
C THR A 54 6.28 -26.08 -13.93
N ARG A 55 6.53 -27.37 -13.68
CA ARG A 55 7.12 -27.81 -12.40
C ARG A 55 8.52 -27.24 -12.17
N ALA A 56 9.31 -27.11 -13.24
CA ALA A 56 10.65 -26.54 -13.18
C ALA A 56 10.66 -25.02 -12.93
N GLN A 57 9.53 -24.32 -13.07
CA GLN A 57 9.43 -22.90 -12.68
C GLN A 57 9.70 -22.70 -11.18
N VAL A 58 9.38 -23.71 -10.36
CA VAL A 58 9.72 -23.73 -8.93
C VAL A 58 10.94 -24.61 -8.72
N THR A 59 12.13 -24.02 -8.95
CA THR A 59 13.42 -24.72 -8.85
C THR A 59 13.69 -25.24 -7.44
N ASP A 60 13.35 -24.47 -6.40
CA ASP A 60 13.55 -24.85 -5.00
C ASP A 60 12.29 -24.56 -4.14
N TRP A 61 11.53 -25.61 -3.87
CA TRP A 61 10.35 -25.58 -3.01
C TRP A 61 10.65 -25.24 -1.55
N ASN A 62 11.84 -25.58 -1.04
CA ASN A 62 12.23 -25.24 0.33
C ASN A 62 12.52 -23.75 0.46
N GLN A 63 13.20 -23.18 -0.54
CA GLN A 63 13.44 -21.74 -0.61
C GLN A 63 12.11 -20.98 -0.73
N LEU A 64 11.22 -21.38 -1.64
CA LEU A 64 9.91 -20.76 -1.79
C LEU A 64 9.12 -20.79 -0.47
N ARG A 65 9.08 -21.95 0.20
CA ARG A 65 8.46 -22.08 1.52
C ARG A 65 9.02 -21.10 2.55
N ARG A 66 10.36 -20.96 2.61
CA ARG A 66 11.02 -20.05 3.55
C ARG A 66 10.67 -18.59 3.24
N GLN A 67 10.65 -18.21 1.96
CA GLN A 67 10.27 -16.86 1.53
C GLN A 67 8.82 -16.54 1.90
N ILE A 68 7.89 -17.47 1.66
CA ILE A 68 6.48 -17.32 2.04
C ILE A 68 6.34 -17.14 3.56
N GLN A 69 7.02 -17.97 4.35
CA GLN A 69 7.00 -17.83 5.82
C GLN A 69 7.50 -16.46 6.29
N ILE A 70 8.63 -16.00 5.75
CA ILE A 70 9.21 -14.69 6.12
C ILE A 70 8.28 -13.55 5.70
N ALA A 71 7.71 -13.61 4.49
CA ALA A 71 6.80 -12.59 3.98
C ALA A 71 5.55 -12.46 4.84
N ARG A 72 4.88 -13.58 5.15
CA ARG A 72 3.68 -13.60 6.00
C ARG A 72 3.99 -13.24 7.45
N GLN A 73 5.14 -13.65 7.98
CA GLN A 73 5.56 -13.22 9.32
C GLN A 73 5.79 -11.70 9.38
N LYS A 74 6.41 -11.11 8.36
CA LYS A 74 6.62 -9.66 8.26
C LYS A 74 5.28 -8.91 8.10
N GLU A 75 4.36 -9.42 7.29
CA GLU A 75 3.01 -8.89 7.15
C GLU A 75 2.27 -8.88 8.50
N ASN A 76 2.35 -9.98 9.26
CA ASN A 76 1.74 -10.10 10.58
C ASN A 76 2.42 -9.18 11.63
N ILE A 77 3.71 -8.88 11.47
CA ILE A 77 4.42 -7.91 12.33
C ILE A 77 4.07 -6.45 11.96
N MET A 78 3.81 -6.16 10.68
CA MET A 78 3.48 -4.80 10.22
C MET A 78 2.00 -4.44 10.42
N THR A 79 1.10 -5.42 10.45
CA THR A 79 -0.35 -5.21 10.59
C THR A 79 -0.82 -4.60 11.92
N PRO A 80 -0.26 -4.86 13.13
CA PRO A 80 -0.84 -4.31 14.36
C PRO A 80 -0.59 -2.82 14.56
N ARG A 81 0.49 -2.25 13.98
CA ARG A 81 0.82 -0.83 14.15
C ARG A 81 0.22 0.04 13.05
N VAL A 82 0.21 -0.45 11.82
CA VAL A 82 -0.38 0.27 10.68
C VAL A 82 -1.90 0.32 10.82
N SER A 83 -2.57 -0.79 11.17
CA SER A 83 -4.02 -0.78 11.42
C SER A 83 -4.39 0.15 12.58
N ARG A 84 -3.60 0.17 13.66
CA ARG A 84 -3.81 1.08 14.80
C ARG A 84 -3.68 2.56 14.44
N LEU A 85 -2.91 2.91 13.41
CA LEU A 85 -2.77 4.30 12.95
C LEU A 85 -3.83 4.70 11.92
N TRP A 86 -4.27 3.77 11.07
CA TRP A 86 -5.28 4.07 10.04
C TRP A 86 -6.72 4.02 10.57
N LEU A 87 -7.02 3.16 11.55
CA LEU A 87 -8.34 3.10 12.20
C LEU A 87 -8.81 4.46 12.76
N PRO A 88 -8.02 5.18 13.58
CA PRO A 88 -8.47 6.46 14.11
C PRO A 88 -8.69 7.51 13.01
N SER A 89 -7.84 7.56 11.97
CA SER A 89 -8.00 8.49 10.85
C SER A 89 -9.24 8.20 10.00
N LEU A 90 -9.56 6.93 9.76
CA LEU A 90 -10.73 6.55 8.99
C LEU A 90 -12.02 6.80 9.79
N VAL A 91 -11.97 6.57 11.11
CA VAL A 91 -13.05 6.93 12.03
C VAL A 91 -13.30 8.44 12.06
N THR A 92 -12.26 9.28 12.15
CA THR A 92 -12.46 10.75 12.15
C THR A 92 -13.04 11.26 10.84
N ILE A 93 -12.65 10.68 9.70
CA ILE A 93 -13.23 11.02 8.39
C ILE A 93 -14.72 10.66 8.36
N ILE A 94 -15.10 9.45 8.79
CA ILE A 94 -16.51 9.03 8.83
C ILE A 94 -17.31 9.91 9.79
N VAL A 95 -16.78 10.19 10.98
CA VAL A 95 -17.42 11.07 11.96
C VAL A 95 -17.63 12.45 11.37
N SER A 96 -16.63 13.04 10.72
CA SER A 96 -16.76 14.35 10.07
C SER A 96 -17.83 14.35 8.97
N MET A 97 -17.82 13.33 8.12
CA MET A 97 -18.75 13.19 6.99
C MET A 97 -20.21 13.01 7.44
N ILE A 98 -20.44 12.44 8.62
CA ILE A 98 -21.79 12.24 9.18
C ILE A 98 -22.20 13.40 10.09
N LEU A 99 -21.26 13.96 10.86
CA LEU A 99 -21.54 14.98 11.87
C LEU A 99 -22.03 16.29 11.24
N LEU A 100 -21.39 16.76 10.17
CA LEU A 100 -21.78 18.01 9.49
C LEU A 100 -23.22 17.98 8.96
N PRO A 101 -23.65 16.99 8.14
CA PRO A 101 -25.03 16.95 7.68
C PRO A 101 -26.04 16.65 8.80
N LEU A 102 -25.62 15.96 9.87
CA LEU A 102 -26.47 15.72 11.04
C LEU A 102 -26.72 17.01 11.83
N LEU A 103 -25.70 17.85 12.02
CA LEU A 103 -25.83 19.15 12.68
C LEU A 103 -26.72 20.10 11.87
N GLU A 104 -26.58 20.11 10.54
CA GLU A 104 -27.47 20.85 9.63
C GLU A 104 -28.91 20.36 9.74
N ARG A 105 -29.13 19.04 9.79
CA ARG A 105 -30.47 18.44 9.95
C ARG A 105 -31.10 18.77 11.31
N LEU A 106 -30.30 18.97 12.35
CA LEU A 106 -30.73 19.41 13.68
C LEU A 106 -30.89 20.94 13.79
N GLY A 107 -30.63 21.69 12.71
CA GLY A 107 -30.83 23.14 12.65
C GLY A 107 -29.74 23.96 13.34
N LEU A 108 -28.59 23.35 13.64
CA LEU A 108 -27.43 24.04 14.23
C LEU A 108 -26.61 24.69 13.11
N ASN A 109 -26.99 25.91 12.72
CA ASN A 109 -26.27 26.68 11.70
C ASN A 109 -24.83 27.03 12.17
N PRO A 110 -23.79 26.57 11.46
CA PRO A 110 -22.38 26.82 11.83
C PRO A 110 -21.91 28.26 11.54
N ASP A 111 -22.72 29.07 10.86
CA ASP A 111 -22.39 30.48 10.52
C ASP A 111 -22.24 31.41 11.73
N SER A 112 -22.62 30.97 12.93
CA SER A 112 -22.51 31.78 14.14
C SER A 112 -21.09 31.81 14.75
N PHE A 113 -20.19 30.89 14.37
CA PHE A 113 -18.95 30.69 15.14
C PHE A 113 -17.67 31.21 14.46
N PHE A 114 -17.63 31.41 13.14
CA PHE A 114 -16.36 31.63 12.42
C PHE A 114 -16.16 33.00 11.76
N PHE A 115 -17.09 33.95 11.88
CA PHE A 115 -16.93 35.28 11.30
C PHE A 115 -17.46 36.40 12.20
N ALA A 116 -16.82 36.61 13.36
CA ALA A 116 -16.66 37.98 13.84
C ALA A 116 -15.68 38.69 12.89
N ARG A 117 -16.20 39.16 11.76
CA ARG A 117 -15.50 40.01 10.79
C ARG A 117 -15.05 41.26 11.55
N PRO A 118 -13.75 41.51 11.80
CA PRO A 118 -13.38 42.82 12.31
C PRO A 118 -13.68 43.83 11.18
N SER A 119 -14.64 44.71 11.43
CA SER A 119 -14.93 45.86 10.58
C SER A 119 -13.63 46.58 10.22
N ARG A 120 -13.46 46.89 8.93
CA ARG A 120 -12.30 47.55 8.32
C ARG A 120 -12.10 49.01 8.79
N ALA A 121 -12.02 49.27 10.08
CA ALA A 121 -11.82 50.63 10.60
C ALA A 121 -10.47 50.85 11.31
N ASP A 122 -9.85 49.84 11.94
CA ASP A 122 -8.66 50.10 12.77
C ASP A 122 -7.45 49.21 12.48
N LEU A 123 -7.03 49.15 11.21
CA LEU A 123 -5.65 48.75 10.89
C LEU A 123 -4.89 49.91 10.25
N ARG A 124 -4.50 50.85 11.10
CA ARG A 124 -3.47 51.84 10.81
C ARG A 124 -2.14 51.08 10.70
N ILE A 125 -1.84 50.61 9.49
CA ILE A 125 -0.55 49.99 9.16
C ILE A 125 0.54 51.08 9.31
N PRO A 126 1.48 51.01 10.27
CA PRO A 126 2.68 51.80 10.14
C PRO A 126 3.45 51.27 8.92
N ARG A 127 3.73 52.16 7.96
CA ARG A 127 4.55 51.84 6.78
C ARG A 127 5.93 51.40 7.27
N ILE A 128 6.18 50.09 7.30
CA ILE A 128 7.53 49.55 7.42
C ILE A 128 8.22 49.89 6.09
N PRO A 129 9.34 50.63 6.07
CA PRO A 129 10.09 50.82 4.84
C PRO A 129 10.75 49.50 4.47
N CYS A 130 10.22 48.86 3.42
CA CYS A 130 10.89 47.78 2.71
C CYS A 130 12.16 48.33 2.07
N LEU A 131 13.30 48.23 2.74
CA LEU A 131 14.62 48.37 2.12
C LEU A 131 15.68 47.68 2.99
N ALA A 132 16.50 46.86 2.33
CA ALA A 132 17.72 46.19 2.82
C ALA A 132 17.63 44.71 3.28
N VAL A 133 17.14 43.80 2.42
CA VAL A 133 17.61 42.40 2.41
C VAL A 133 17.87 41.89 0.97
N ALA A 134 18.43 42.72 0.10
CA ALA A 134 18.74 42.34 -1.29
C ALA A 134 20.21 42.59 -1.70
N ALA A 135 21.16 42.55 -0.76
CA ALA A 135 22.58 42.84 -1.07
C ALA A 135 23.61 41.98 -0.33
N ALA A 136 23.33 40.70 -0.04
CA ALA A 136 24.35 39.83 0.58
C ALA A 136 24.37 38.36 0.12
N VAL A 137 23.78 38.00 -1.04
CA VAL A 137 23.90 36.66 -1.63
C VAL A 137 24.12 36.76 -3.15
N HIS A 138 25.16 37.45 -3.59
CA HIS A 138 25.71 37.22 -4.93
C HIS A 138 27.17 37.69 -5.09
N ARG A 139 28.11 36.94 -4.52
CA ARG A 139 29.51 36.93 -4.96
C ARG A 139 30.16 35.58 -4.65
N ARG A 140 29.88 34.60 -5.49
CA ARG A 140 30.81 33.48 -5.76
C ARG A 140 30.73 33.16 -7.25
N PRO A 141 31.64 33.70 -8.08
CA PRO A 141 31.84 33.18 -9.42
C PRO A 141 32.74 31.94 -9.34
N TRP A 142 32.22 30.82 -9.84
CA TRP A 142 33.06 29.72 -10.33
C TRP A 142 33.67 30.14 -11.66
N SER A 143 34.99 30.04 -11.78
CA SER A 143 35.71 30.08 -13.04
C SER A 143 37.07 29.38 -12.87
N LEU A 144 37.11 28.08 -13.18
CA LEU A 144 38.24 27.44 -13.89
C LEU A 144 38.00 27.72 -15.40
N PRO A 145 38.99 27.67 -16.33
CA PRO A 145 40.23 26.90 -16.31
C PRO A 145 41.51 27.63 -16.83
N PHE A 146 42.69 27.09 -16.53
CA PHE A 146 43.79 26.74 -17.46
C PHE A 146 44.92 26.07 -16.67
#